data_AF-A0AAW0LS52-F1
#
_entry.id   AF-A0AAW0LS52-F1
#
_cell.length_a   1.000
_cell.length_b   1.000
_cell.length_c   1.000
_cell.angle_alpha   90.00
_cell.angle_beta   90.00
_cell.angle_gamma   90.00
#
_symmetry.space_group_name_H-M   'P 1'
#
loop_
_entity.id
_entity.type
_entity.pdbx_description
1 polymer ?
#
loop_
_entity_poly.entity_id
_entity_poly.type
_entity_poly.pdbx_seq_one_letter_code
_entity_poly.pdbx_strand_id
1 'polypeptide(L)'
;MAEQQREDEPSLGQLEEEYTVWKKNSPFLYDLIISHPIEWPSLTVQWVPQPPTHTSDSSFAVQKLVFGTHTSSGVPNFLMVADAHLPSKASEANINGDAENPITPKVEVTQKIRVDGEVNRARCMPQNPVVVGAKTGGCDVYVFDCSKQLEKQKGGDCEPDLRLRGHDMEGYGLS
;
A
#
# COMPACT_ATOMS: atom_id res chain seq x y z
N MET A 1 11.31 -6.97 36.83
CA MET A 1 12.37 -6.29 36.06
C MET A 1 11.89 -6.12 34.63
N ALA A 2 11.01 -5.14 34.37
CA ALA A 2 10.47 -4.88 33.03
C ALA A 2 10.04 -3.41 32.88
N GLU A 3 10.83 -2.48 33.42
CA GLU A 3 10.55 -1.04 33.35
C GLU A 3 11.77 -0.22 32.91
N GLN A 4 12.62 -0.75 32.02
CA GLN A 4 13.86 -0.07 31.59
C GLN A 4 14.11 -0.13 30.08
N GLN A 5 13.10 0.18 29.26
CA GLN A 5 13.25 0.36 27.80
C GLN A 5 12.38 1.49 27.22
N ARG A 6 12.05 2.52 28.01
CA ARG A 6 11.18 3.64 27.55
C ARG A 6 11.88 5.02 27.45
N GLU A 7 13.21 5.07 27.50
CA GLU A 7 13.97 6.34 27.62
C GLU A 7 14.63 6.86 26.34
N ASP A 8 14.52 6.18 25.18
CA ASP A 8 15.20 6.59 23.94
C ASP A 8 14.25 6.86 22.74
N GLU A 9 12.97 7.23 22.98
CA GLU A 9 12.15 7.74 21.87
C GLU A 9 12.52 9.21 21.60
N PRO A 10 12.92 9.56 20.35
CA PRO A 10 13.23 10.94 20.01
C PRO A 10 12.00 11.82 20.22
N SER A 11 12.20 13.01 20.79
CA SER A 11 11.12 13.97 20.90
C SER A 11 10.61 14.39 19.51
N LEU A 12 9.35 14.83 19.43
CA LEU A 12 8.75 15.30 18.18
C LEU A 12 9.61 16.37 17.48
N GLY A 13 10.18 17.30 18.24
CA GLY A 13 11.06 18.35 17.70
C GLY A 13 12.36 17.81 17.10
N GLN A 14 12.95 16.78 17.72
CA GLN A 14 14.13 16.11 17.16
C GLN A 14 13.78 15.36 15.87
N LEU A 15 12.62 14.66 15.84
CA LEU A 15 12.16 13.95 14.65
C LEU A 15 11.90 14.91 13.47
N GLU A 16 11.32 16.09 13.73
CA GLU A 16 11.08 17.12 12.73
C GLU A 16 12.39 17.71 12.18
N GLU A 17 13.38 17.93 13.04
CA GLU A 17 14.71 18.40 12.65
C GLU A 17 15.41 17.35 11.76
N GLU A 18 15.46 16.10 12.21
CA GLU A 18 16.04 14.99 11.45
C GLU A 18 15.34 14.81 10.10
N TYR A 19 14.01 14.83 10.06
CA TYR A 19 13.24 14.77 8.81
C TYR A 19 13.56 15.93 7.88
N THR A 20 13.71 17.15 8.42
CA THR A 20 14.05 18.33 7.62
C THR A 20 15.44 18.21 7.02
N VAL A 21 16.41 17.72 7.79
CA VAL A 21 17.78 17.46 7.31
C VAL A 21 17.77 16.37 6.24
N TRP A 22 17.07 15.25 6.47
CA TRP A 22 16.91 14.19 5.50
C TRP A 22 16.30 14.70 4.20
N LYS A 23 15.20 15.48 4.27
CA LYS A 23 14.50 16.02 3.10
C LYS A 23 15.36 16.98 2.28
N LYS A 24 16.23 17.78 2.93
CA LYS A 24 17.18 18.65 2.21
C LYS A 24 18.25 17.86 1.46
N ASN A 25 18.66 16.71 2.00
CA ASN A 25 19.68 15.85 1.42
C ASN A 25 19.11 14.81 0.44
N SER A 26 17.80 14.60 0.43
CA SER A 26 17.17 13.53 -0.33
C SER A 26 17.44 13.56 -1.85
N PRO A 27 17.58 14.73 -2.52
CA PRO A 27 17.97 14.76 -3.94
C PRO A 27 19.37 14.22 -4.24
N PHE A 28 20.24 14.12 -3.22
CA PHE A 28 21.58 13.55 -3.34
C PHE A 28 21.64 12.07 -2.92
N LEU A 29 20.61 11.58 -2.23
CA LEU A 29 20.58 10.24 -1.65
C LEU A 29 19.76 9.25 -2.48
N TYR A 30 18.78 9.72 -3.25
CA TYR A 30 17.83 8.88 -3.97
C TYR A 30 17.61 9.40 -5.38
N ASP A 31 17.56 8.48 -6.35
CA ASP A 31 17.16 8.79 -7.72
C ASP A 31 15.66 9.11 -7.82
N LEU A 32 14.84 8.53 -6.92
CA LEU A 32 13.40 8.72 -6.89
C LEU A 32 12.85 8.59 -5.46
N ILE A 33 12.04 9.57 -5.05
CA ILE A 33 11.19 9.50 -3.86
C ILE A 33 9.77 9.86 -4.27
N ILE A 34 8.82 9.01 -3.90
CA ILE A 34 7.39 9.30 -4.00
C ILE A 34 6.83 9.30 -2.57
N SER A 35 6.31 10.45 -2.14
CA SER A 35 5.60 10.57 -0.87
C SER A 35 4.10 10.67 -1.14
N HIS A 36 3.33 9.69 -0.67
CA HIS A 36 1.89 9.65 -0.83
C HIS A 36 1.24 9.46 0.55
N PRO A 37 0.58 10.49 1.10
CA PRO A 37 -0.13 10.35 2.37
C PRO A 37 -1.38 9.48 2.17
N ILE A 38 -1.54 8.48 3.02
CA ILE A 38 -2.74 7.63 3.08
C ILE A 38 -3.59 8.05 4.28
N GLU A 39 -4.92 7.98 4.13
CA GLU A 39 -5.88 8.42 5.16
C GLU A 39 -5.79 7.59 6.43
N TRP A 40 -5.63 6.27 6.28
CA TRP A 40 -5.50 5.32 7.37
C TRP A 40 -4.19 4.55 7.22
N PRO A 41 -3.50 4.24 8.34
CA PRO A 41 -2.26 3.48 8.28
C PRO A 41 -2.50 2.10 7.68
N SER A 42 -1.47 1.56 7.04
CA SER A 42 -1.46 0.18 6.55
C SER A 42 -0.43 -0.65 7.30
N LEU A 43 -0.83 -1.84 7.75
CA LEU A 43 0.07 -2.83 8.33
C LEU A 43 0.73 -3.74 7.29
N THR A 44 0.33 -3.62 6.02
CA THR A 44 0.82 -4.47 4.93
C THR A 44 1.02 -3.65 3.66
N VAL A 45 2.07 -3.97 2.91
CA VAL A 45 2.25 -3.48 1.55
C VAL A 45 2.91 -4.57 0.74
N GLN A 46 2.48 -4.75 -0.51
CA GLN A 46 3.11 -5.68 -1.43
C GLN A 46 3.04 -5.12 -2.84
N TRP A 47 4.17 -5.15 -3.55
CA TRP A 47 4.18 -5.05 -5.00
C TRP A 47 3.48 -6.27 -5.59
N VAL A 48 2.50 -6.06 -6.46
CA VAL A 48 1.87 -7.15 -7.19
C VAL A 48 2.91 -7.75 -8.13
N PRO A 49 3.14 -9.08 -8.10
CA PRO A 49 4.19 -9.73 -8.90
C PRO A 49 3.76 -9.88 -10.37
N GLN A 50 3.55 -8.74 -11.04
CA GLN A 50 3.18 -8.64 -12.45
C GLN A 50 4.13 -7.66 -13.15
N PRO A 51 4.47 -7.89 -14.43
CA PRO A 51 5.22 -6.91 -15.20
C PRO A 51 4.54 -5.53 -15.21
N PRO A 52 5.31 -4.43 -15.19
CA PRO A 52 4.75 -3.10 -15.32
C PRO A 52 3.97 -2.94 -16.63
N THR A 53 2.87 -2.21 -16.59
CA THR A 53 2.15 -1.81 -17.81
C THR A 53 2.61 -0.42 -18.24
N HIS A 54 2.67 -0.17 -19.55
CA HIS A 54 3.05 1.15 -20.07
C HIS A 54 1.80 1.99 -20.33
N THR A 55 1.83 3.26 -19.90
CA THR A 55 0.79 4.23 -20.24
C THR A 55 0.89 4.63 -21.70
N SER A 56 -0.20 5.19 -22.26
CA SER A 56 -0.23 5.72 -23.62
C SER A 56 0.83 6.79 -23.86
N ASP A 57 1.06 7.61 -22.83
CA ASP A 57 2.22 8.47 -22.71
C ASP A 57 3.35 7.62 -22.13
N SER A 58 4.32 7.20 -22.95
CA SER A 58 5.40 6.27 -22.57
C SER A 58 6.31 6.76 -21.42
N SER A 59 6.01 7.93 -20.86
CA SER A 59 6.67 8.54 -19.71
C SER A 59 6.57 7.72 -18.42
N PHE A 60 5.58 6.84 -18.27
CA PHE A 60 5.42 6.03 -17.06
C PHE A 60 5.33 4.53 -17.33
N ALA A 61 5.95 3.77 -16.41
CA ALA A 61 5.66 2.37 -16.17
C ALA A 61 4.78 2.27 -14.91
N VAL A 62 3.62 1.65 -15.04
CA VAL A 62 2.66 1.49 -13.96
C VAL A 62 2.87 0.14 -13.30
N GLN A 63 3.13 0.17 -12.00
CA GLN A 63 3.20 -1.02 -11.16
C GLN A 63 2.09 -1.00 -10.12
N LYS A 64 1.54 -2.17 -9.80
CA LYS A 64 0.45 -2.28 -8.82
C LYS A 64 0.98 -2.55 -7.41
N LEU A 65 0.36 -1.90 -6.44
CA LEU A 65 0.55 -2.11 -5.02
C LEU A 65 -0.75 -2.63 -4.41
N VAL A 66 -0.62 -3.55 -3.46
CA VAL A 66 -1.72 -3.98 -2.58
C VAL A 66 -1.35 -3.63 -1.15
N PHE A 67 -2.25 -2.96 -0.46
CA PHE A 67 -2.11 -2.60 0.95
C PHE A 67 -3.48 -2.58 1.64
N GLY A 68 -3.49 -2.42 2.96
CA GLY A 68 -4.70 -2.48 3.75
C GLY A 68 -4.97 -1.19 4.53
N THR A 69 -6.07 -1.17 5.26
CA THR A 69 -6.32 -0.15 6.29
C THR A 69 -6.29 -0.78 7.68
N HIS A 70 -5.89 0.04 8.64
CA HIS A 70 -6.13 -0.16 10.05
C HIS A 70 -6.87 1.08 10.58
N THR A 71 -8.19 0.98 10.62
CA THR A 71 -9.08 2.06 11.08
C THR A 71 -9.47 1.90 12.56
N SER A 72 -10.11 2.93 13.11
CA SER A 72 -10.72 2.87 14.44
C SER A 72 -12.08 2.14 14.42
N SER A 73 -12.55 1.76 15.61
CA SER A 73 -13.85 1.08 15.77
C SER A 73 -15.00 1.89 15.15
N GLY A 74 -15.81 1.21 14.33
CA GLY A 74 -16.95 1.80 13.63
C GLY A 74 -16.63 2.41 12.26
N VAL A 75 -15.35 2.56 11.90
CA VAL A 75 -14.92 2.98 10.56
C VAL A 75 -14.59 1.72 9.74
N PRO A 76 -15.12 1.57 8.52
CA PRO A 76 -14.88 0.36 7.72
C PRO A 76 -13.42 0.21 7.28
N ASN A 77 -12.96 -1.03 7.19
CA ASN A 77 -11.65 -1.37 6.68
C ASN A 77 -11.70 -1.82 5.21
N PHE A 78 -10.58 -1.64 4.52
CA PHE A 78 -10.45 -1.91 3.10
C PHE A 78 -9.13 -2.59 2.77
N LEU A 79 -9.20 -3.51 1.82
CA LEU A 79 -8.08 -3.90 0.97
C LEU A 79 -8.02 -2.92 -0.20
N MET A 80 -6.87 -2.28 -0.39
CA MET A 80 -6.65 -1.30 -1.44
C MET A 80 -5.74 -1.86 -2.53
N VAL A 81 -6.08 -1.56 -3.78
CA VAL A 81 -5.18 -1.73 -4.94
C VAL A 81 -4.87 -0.34 -5.47
N ALA A 82 -3.59 -0.05 -5.66
CA ALA A 82 -3.13 1.22 -6.18
C ALA A 82 -2.17 1.04 -7.35
N ASP A 83 -2.17 2.02 -8.24
CA ASP A 83 -1.24 2.16 -9.34
C ASP A 83 -0.14 3.15 -8.94
N ALA A 84 1.11 2.68 -8.94
CA ALA A 84 2.30 3.51 -8.83
C ALA A 84 2.81 3.84 -10.24
N HIS A 85 2.70 5.11 -10.60
CA HIS A 85 3.23 5.67 -11.84
C HIS A 85 4.72 5.96 -11.66
N LEU A 86 5.55 5.00 -12.03
CA LEU A 86 7.00 5.11 -11.95
C LEU A 86 7.53 5.69 -13.27
N PRO A 87 8.43 6.68 -13.22
CA PRO A 87 9.03 7.24 -14.41
C PRO A 87 9.78 6.14 -15.18
N SER A 88 9.62 6.11 -16.49
CA SER A 88 10.42 5.24 -17.34
C SER A 88 11.88 5.74 -17.39
N LYS A 89 12.83 4.85 -17.70
CA LYS A 89 14.25 5.24 -17.85
C LYS A 89 14.46 6.38 -18.85
N ALA A 90 13.63 6.45 -19.90
CA ALA A 90 13.74 7.48 -20.93
C ALA A 90 13.26 8.86 -20.45
N SER A 91 12.48 8.90 -19.37
CA SER A 91 11.81 10.10 -18.86
C SER A 91 12.26 10.51 -17.46
N GLU A 92 13.25 9.82 -16.87
CA GLU A 92 13.84 10.18 -15.57
C GLU A 92 14.39 11.62 -15.55
N ALA A 93 14.95 12.09 -16.67
CA ALA A 93 15.43 13.46 -16.81
C ALA A 93 14.33 14.53 -16.70
N ASN A 94 13.06 14.15 -16.90
CA ASN A 94 11.91 15.06 -16.92
C ASN A 94 11.23 15.21 -15.54
N ILE A 95 11.74 14.55 -14.49
CA ILE A 95 11.17 14.64 -13.14
C ILE A 95 11.50 15.99 -12.50
N ASN A 96 12.66 16.55 -12.84
CA ASN A 96 13.11 17.84 -12.32
C ASN A 96 12.52 18.95 -13.21
N GLY A 97 11.78 19.89 -12.59
CA GLY A 97 10.89 20.87 -13.24
C GLY A 97 11.51 21.88 -14.22
N ASP A 98 12.73 21.65 -14.70
CA ASP A 98 13.44 22.44 -15.72
C ASP A 98 13.22 21.88 -17.15
N ALA A 99 12.53 20.74 -17.29
CA ALA A 99 12.18 20.16 -18.58
C ALA A 99 10.95 20.84 -19.21
N GLU A 100 10.88 20.88 -20.56
CA GLU A 100 9.74 21.46 -21.29
C GLU A 100 8.40 20.79 -20.95
N ASN A 101 8.42 19.51 -20.54
CA ASN A 101 7.26 18.74 -20.09
C ASN A 101 7.60 17.98 -18.80
N PRO A 102 7.47 18.61 -17.62
CA PRO A 102 7.80 17.95 -16.36
C PRO A 102 6.80 16.85 -16.04
N ILE A 103 7.30 15.72 -15.54
CA ILE A 103 6.48 14.59 -15.12
C ILE A 103 6.49 14.45 -13.61
N THR A 104 5.34 14.15 -13.02
CA THR A 104 5.21 13.94 -11.57
C THR A 104 4.82 12.49 -11.29
N PRO A 105 5.76 11.66 -10.81
CA PRO A 105 5.45 10.32 -10.32
C PRO A 105 4.42 10.38 -9.19
N LYS A 106 3.48 9.44 -9.18
CA LYS A 106 2.39 9.40 -8.19
C LYS A 106 1.95 7.98 -7.87
N VAL A 107 1.33 7.82 -6.72
CA VAL A 107 0.57 6.62 -6.35
C VAL A 107 -0.91 7.00 -6.33
N GLU A 108 -1.76 6.19 -6.95
CA GLU A 108 -3.20 6.42 -7.05
C GLU A 108 -3.99 5.15 -6.70
N VAL A 109 -4.90 5.24 -5.73
CA VAL A 109 -5.75 4.11 -5.34
C VAL A 109 -6.82 3.87 -6.41
N THR A 110 -6.72 2.75 -7.12
CA THR A 110 -7.64 2.37 -8.20
C THR A 110 -8.80 1.52 -7.72
N GLN A 111 -8.65 0.82 -6.59
CA GLN A 111 -9.67 -0.07 -6.06
C GLN A 111 -9.68 -0.04 -4.54
N LYS A 112 -10.89 -0.06 -3.97
CA LYS A 112 -11.15 -0.28 -2.54
C LYS A 112 -12.13 -1.44 -2.43
N ILE A 113 -11.74 -2.47 -1.68
CA ILE A 113 -12.55 -3.68 -1.44
C ILE A 113 -12.80 -3.73 0.06
N ARG A 114 -14.07 -3.83 0.47
CA ARG A 114 -14.42 -3.84 1.89
C ARG A 114 -13.94 -5.11 2.57
N VAL A 115 -13.41 -4.98 3.78
CA VAL A 115 -12.95 -6.08 4.61
C VAL A 115 -13.51 -5.96 6.02
N ASP A 116 -14.01 -7.08 6.56
CA ASP A 116 -14.47 -7.16 7.95
C ASP A 116 -13.27 -7.31 8.90
N GLY A 117 -12.85 -6.18 9.46
CA GLY A 117 -11.71 -6.05 10.36
C GLY A 117 -10.49 -5.41 9.69
N GLU A 118 -9.57 -4.91 10.51
CA GLU A 118 -8.29 -4.34 10.07
C GLU A 118 -7.45 -5.36 9.31
N VAL A 119 -6.79 -4.90 8.25
CA VAL A 119 -6.02 -5.78 7.36
C VAL A 119 -4.59 -5.89 7.88
N ASN A 120 -4.34 -6.92 8.68
CA ASN A 120 -3.02 -7.20 9.26
C ASN A 120 -2.02 -7.65 8.20
N ARG A 121 -2.47 -8.42 7.20
CA ARG A 121 -1.64 -8.90 6.10
C ARG A 121 -2.44 -9.12 4.83
N ALA A 122 -1.87 -8.73 3.69
CA ALA A 122 -2.42 -9.01 2.38
C ALA A 122 -1.34 -9.56 1.46
N ARG A 123 -1.61 -10.69 0.78
CA ARG A 123 -0.66 -11.33 -0.14
C ARG A 123 -1.35 -11.75 -1.43
N CYS A 124 -0.75 -11.36 -2.55
CA CYS A 124 -1.13 -11.80 -3.89
C CYS A 124 -0.72 -13.26 -4.09
N MET A 125 -1.58 -14.04 -4.75
CA MET A 125 -1.22 -15.37 -5.21
C MET A 125 -0.17 -15.27 -6.33
N PRO A 126 1.02 -15.90 -6.20
CA PRO A 126 2.07 -15.76 -7.20
C PRO A 126 1.69 -16.25 -8.61
N GLN A 127 0.87 -17.30 -8.70
CA GLN A 127 0.41 -17.88 -9.97
C GLN A 127 -0.71 -17.07 -10.62
N ASN A 128 -1.46 -16.30 -9.83
CA ASN A 128 -2.55 -15.46 -10.31
C ASN A 128 -2.63 -14.19 -9.45
N PRO A 129 -1.85 -13.13 -9.79
CA PRO A 129 -1.70 -11.94 -8.94
C PRO A 129 -2.98 -11.12 -8.73
N VAL A 130 -4.03 -11.39 -9.50
CA VAL A 130 -5.36 -10.79 -9.32
C VAL A 130 -6.06 -11.33 -8.06
N VAL A 131 -5.67 -12.53 -7.61
CA VAL A 131 -6.20 -13.12 -6.39
C VAL A 131 -5.35 -12.70 -5.19
N VAL A 132 -6.00 -12.10 -4.20
CA VAL A 132 -5.36 -11.60 -2.97
C VAL A 132 -6.00 -12.24 -1.75
N GLY A 133 -5.17 -12.85 -0.90
CA GLY A 133 -5.55 -13.28 0.43
C GLY A 133 -5.31 -12.15 1.45
N ALA A 134 -6.28 -11.91 2.33
CA ALA A 134 -6.22 -10.92 3.40
C ALA A 134 -6.51 -11.58 4.77
N LYS A 135 -5.59 -11.42 5.72
CA LYS A 135 -5.76 -11.81 7.12
C LYS A 135 -6.14 -10.57 7.93
N THR A 136 -7.19 -10.70 8.73
CA THR A 136 -7.62 -9.65 9.67
C THR A 136 -7.35 -10.04 11.12
N GLY A 137 -7.75 -9.20 12.08
CA GLY A 137 -7.76 -9.56 13.50
C GLY A 137 -8.65 -10.76 13.83
N GLY A 138 -9.66 -11.07 13.00
CA GLY A 138 -10.54 -12.21 13.22
C GLY A 138 -9.91 -13.58 12.88
N CYS A 139 -10.61 -14.67 13.17
CA CYS A 139 -10.23 -16.05 12.86
C CYS A 139 -10.16 -16.38 11.35
N ASP A 140 -10.78 -15.56 10.53
CA ASP A 140 -10.96 -15.82 9.11
C ASP A 140 -9.84 -15.24 8.25
N VAL A 141 -9.58 -15.91 7.12
CA VAL A 141 -8.81 -15.38 6.01
C VAL A 141 -9.74 -15.19 4.83
N TYR A 142 -9.74 -13.98 4.28
CA TYR A 142 -10.53 -13.63 3.11
C TYR A 142 -9.70 -13.78 1.85
N VAL A 143 -10.30 -14.31 0.79
CA VAL A 143 -9.69 -14.38 -0.54
C VAL A 143 -10.56 -13.59 -1.49
N PHE A 144 -9.94 -12.64 -2.18
CA PHE A 144 -10.60 -11.76 -3.15
C PHE A 144 -9.99 -11.97 -4.52
N ASP A 145 -10.84 -12.06 -5.54
CA ASP A 145 -10.47 -11.89 -6.94
C ASP A 145 -10.71 -10.42 -7.30
N CYS A 146 -9.65 -9.62 -7.30
CA CYS A 146 -9.74 -8.17 -7.47
C CYS A 146 -10.43 -7.76 -8.78
N SER A 147 -10.36 -8.58 -9.83
CA SER A 147 -11.06 -8.29 -11.10
C SER A 147 -12.58 -8.32 -10.94
N LYS A 148 -13.11 -9.35 -10.25
CA LYS A 148 -14.54 -9.50 -9.97
C LYS A 148 -15.05 -8.48 -8.98
N GLN A 149 -14.23 -8.13 -8.00
CA GLN A 149 -14.58 -7.16 -6.97
C GLN A 149 -14.79 -5.75 -7.54
N LEU A 150 -14.16 -5.42 -8.68
CA LEU A 150 -14.36 -4.14 -9.37
C LEU A 150 -15.81 -3.97 -9.83
N GLU A 151 -16.45 -5.06 -10.28
CA GLU A 151 -17.84 -5.08 -10.72
C GLU A 151 -18.84 -5.01 -9.55
N LYS A 152 -18.43 -5.52 -8.38
CA LYS A 152 -19.24 -5.63 -7.16
C LYS A 152 -19.25 -4.38 -6.26
N GLN A 153 -18.48 -3.33 -6.58
CA GLN A 153 -18.30 -2.12 -5.75
C GLN A 153 -19.57 -1.31 -5.41
N LYS A 154 -20.76 -1.82 -5.69
CA LYS A 154 -22.06 -1.25 -5.29
C LYS A 154 -22.54 -1.76 -3.92
N GLY A 155 -21.94 -2.82 -3.37
CA GLY A 155 -22.29 -3.40 -2.07
C GLY A 155 -21.53 -2.73 -0.91
N GLY A 156 -22.24 -2.44 0.18
CA GLY A 156 -21.66 -1.86 1.40
C GLY A 156 -21.06 -2.90 2.36
N ASP A 157 -21.13 -4.19 2.03
CA ASP A 157 -20.74 -5.32 2.89
C ASP A 157 -19.45 -6.01 2.39
N CYS A 158 -18.79 -6.76 3.27
CA CYS A 158 -17.59 -7.54 2.93
C CYS A 158 -17.99 -8.84 2.20
N GLU A 159 -17.76 -8.90 0.89
CA GLU A 159 -18.12 -10.05 0.04
C GLU A 159 -16.88 -10.73 -0.57
N PRO A 160 -16.14 -11.54 0.22
CA PRO A 160 -14.99 -12.27 -0.29
C PRO A 160 -15.42 -13.39 -1.24
N ASP A 161 -14.55 -13.73 -2.19
CA ASP A 161 -14.78 -14.85 -3.10
C ASP A 161 -14.60 -16.21 -2.39
N LEU A 162 -13.69 -16.28 -1.41
CA LEU A 162 -13.61 -17.39 -0.46
C LEU A 162 -13.38 -16.88 0.97
N ARG A 163 -13.96 -17.55 1.95
CA ARG A 163 -13.74 -17.33 3.37
C ARG A 163 -13.15 -18.60 3.98
N LEU A 164 -11.87 -18.57 4.30
CA LEU A 164 -11.15 -19.69 4.91
C LEU A 164 -11.21 -19.55 6.43
N ARG A 165 -11.60 -20.62 7.11
CA ARG A 165 -11.72 -20.67 8.58
C ARG A 165 -10.76 -21.70 9.15
N GLY A 166 -10.28 -21.48 10.36
CA GLY A 166 -9.45 -22.45 11.09
C GLY A 166 -8.32 -21.85 11.91
N HIS A 167 -8.08 -20.54 11.82
CA HIS A 167 -7.19 -19.87 12.77
C HIS A 167 -8.00 -19.44 14.00
N ASP A 168 -7.42 -19.56 15.19
CA ASP A 168 -8.09 -19.12 16.42
C ASP A 168 -7.65 -17.71 16.87
N MET A 169 -6.68 -17.11 16.15
CA MET A 169 -6.01 -15.87 16.53
C MET A 169 -5.78 -14.93 15.33
N GLU A 170 -5.31 -13.73 15.64
CA GLU A 170 -5.21 -12.56 14.75
C GLU A 170 -4.16 -12.68 13.62
N GLY A 171 -3.34 -13.74 13.62
CA GLY A 171 -2.40 -14.04 12.53
C GLY A 171 -1.15 -13.16 12.50
N TYR A 172 -0.83 -12.46 13.60
CA TYR A 172 0.46 -11.79 13.76
C TYR A 172 1.61 -12.80 13.56
N GLY A 173 2.51 -12.51 12.61
CA GLY A 173 3.66 -13.36 12.31
C GLY A 173 3.47 -14.39 11.20
N LEU A 174 2.29 -14.49 10.57
CA LEU A 174 2.12 -15.28 9.34
C LEU A 174 2.93 -14.63 8.21
N SER A 175 3.79 -15.38 7.50
CA SER A 175 4.60 -14.87 6.38
C SER A 175 3.82 -14.73 5.08
#